data_AF-A0A0G1VAX1-F1
#
_entry.id   AF-A0A0G1VAX1-F1
#
_cell.length_a   1.000
_cell.length_b   1.000
_cell.length_c   1.000
_cell.angle_alpha   90.00
_cell.angle_beta   90.00
_cell.angle_gamma   90.00
#
_symmetry.space_group_name_H-M   'P 1'
#
loop_
_entity.id
_entity.type
_entity.pdbx_description
1 polymer ?
#
loop_
_entity_poly.entity_id
_entity_poly.type
_entity_poly.pdbx_seq_one_letter_code
_entity_poly.pdbx_strand_id
1 'polypeptide(L)'
;MLTLEVERRYSKDQILELYLNQVPLGSSAYGVAEAANAYFAKEVGALTLEESGVLAAMIKAPSYYSPFGLHQEELLGRKDYVLSRMVDRKYISQEQANEAKSRSVQFAESSQGIEAPHFSLMVTDELITKYGEDFVRENGLSVFTTLDWDLQKEAEAAVQKFSEQNITYGAHNAALVTIDPRTGEILAMVGSRNWHGNSEPADCISGASCTFDPKLNVSTALPGRQPGSAFKPFVYAEAFLKGATEQTIVVDEPTNFGIWGDEEYKPQNYDGKFRGPVTLRDALAQSLNVPSVKVLADIAGLQDSIELAKRMGITTLTQDPSFYGLALVLGGGETRLLDMVSAYGVFANAGRRVSPFAIDRIEDSGGSVLEKRLIQAQGVLLPKSHRRLRTSFPTIKPGLPYSELTLRSIFRMPGLPQKQGQPKTTKTDGLSGTPQILFRECGSVITMEKKCARSPDPLLRVPCGINLWSMRFQKLGFERHHYVQIIFFFRALQDRGAVFPAQRKLHNVVFNGG
;
A
#
# COMPACT_ATOMS: atom_id res chain seq x y z
N MET A 1 23.38 27.45 33.89
CA MET A 1 23.29 28.78 34.55
C MET A 1 21.99 29.49 34.24
N LEU A 2 21.45 29.41 33.01
CA LEU A 2 20.15 30.02 32.64
C LEU A 2 18.97 29.55 33.52
N THR A 3 18.88 28.25 33.84
CA THR A 3 17.81 27.68 34.67
C THR A 3 17.73 28.31 36.06
N LEU A 4 18.88 28.60 36.70
CA LEU A 4 18.92 29.23 38.03
C LEU A 4 18.49 30.70 37.99
N GLU A 5 18.78 31.41 36.90
CA GLU A 5 18.34 32.79 36.71
C GLU A 5 16.83 32.88 36.47
N VAL A 6 16.26 31.94 35.70
CA VAL A 6 14.81 31.85 35.46
C VAL A 6 14.07 31.60 36.79
N GLU A 7 14.52 30.65 37.60
CA GLU A 7 13.89 30.34 38.90
C GLU A 7 13.98 31.46 39.94
N ARG A 8 14.96 32.38 39.81
CA ARG A 8 15.07 33.55 40.68
C ARG A 8 14.12 34.68 40.29
N ARG A 9 13.72 34.74 39.02
CA ARG A 9 12.94 35.86 38.45
C ARG A 9 11.46 35.55 38.31
N TYR A 10 11.10 34.28 38.15
CA TYR A 10 9.73 33.84 37.89
C TYR A 10 9.29 32.80 38.91
N SER A 11 8.03 32.83 39.29
CA SER A 11 7.42 31.77 40.10
C SER A 11 7.33 30.47 39.29
N LYS A 12 7.14 29.33 39.98
CA LYS A 12 6.97 28.03 39.31
C LYS A 12 5.78 28.04 38.34
N ASP A 13 4.70 28.73 38.69
CA ASP A 13 3.52 28.86 37.83
C ASP A 13 3.82 29.69 36.58
N GLN A 14 4.55 30.80 36.72
CA GLN A 14 4.97 31.62 35.57
C GLN A 14 5.93 30.86 34.65
N ILE A 15 6.85 30.07 35.21
CA ILE A 15 7.76 29.23 34.41
C ILE A 15 6.97 28.18 33.62
N LEU A 16 6.00 27.54 34.27
CA LEU A 16 5.13 26.57 33.62
C LEU A 16 4.27 27.22 32.54
N GLU A 17 3.68 28.38 32.81
CA GLU A 17 2.90 29.16 31.84
C GLU A 17 3.74 29.52 30.60
N LEU A 18 4.95 30.04 30.80
CA LEU A 18 5.88 30.35 29.70
C LEU A 18 6.20 29.09 28.87
N TYR A 19 6.50 27.98 29.55
CA TYR A 19 6.77 26.71 28.89
C TYR A 19 5.57 26.20 28.07
N LEU A 20 4.37 26.19 28.67
CA LEU A 20 3.16 25.69 28.03
C LEU A 20 2.73 26.54 26.83
N ASN A 21 3.14 27.81 26.76
CA ASN A 21 2.90 28.67 25.60
C ASN A 21 3.94 28.52 24.48
N GLN A 22 5.09 27.87 24.74
CA GLN A 22 6.20 27.78 23.79
C GLN A 22 6.53 26.35 23.36
N VAL A 23 6.09 25.35 24.12
CA VAL A 23 6.43 23.95 23.84
C VAL A 23 5.94 23.55 22.43
N PRO A 24 6.82 23.03 21.56
CA PRO A 24 6.41 22.54 20.26
C PRO A 24 5.59 21.26 20.46
N LEU A 25 4.39 21.22 19.88
CA LEU A 25 3.49 20.07 19.93
C LEU A 25 3.22 19.48 18.54
N GLY A 26 4.13 19.73 17.59
CA GLY A 26 4.11 19.10 16.26
C GLY A 26 3.35 19.94 15.24
N SER A 27 3.61 19.69 13.96
CA SER A 27 3.16 20.58 12.87
C SER A 27 3.55 22.04 13.17
N SER A 28 2.67 23.00 12.89
CA SER A 28 2.82 24.41 13.25
C SER A 28 2.29 24.77 14.65
N ALA A 29 1.93 23.80 15.50
CA ALA A 29 1.33 24.06 16.80
C ALA A 29 2.40 24.30 17.88
N TYR A 30 2.56 25.56 18.28
CA TYR A 30 3.40 25.96 19.40
C TYR A 30 2.53 26.39 20.58
N GLY A 31 2.74 25.72 21.70
CA GLY A 31 1.98 25.90 22.93
C GLY A 31 0.69 25.07 23.00
N VAL A 32 0.26 24.80 24.23
CA VAL A 32 -0.88 23.91 24.51
C VAL A 32 -2.21 24.48 24.04
N ALA A 33 -2.36 25.80 23.97
CA ALA A 33 -3.59 26.43 23.45
C ALA A 33 -3.77 26.20 21.97
N GLU A 34 -2.71 26.42 21.19
CA GLU A 34 -2.71 26.15 19.76
C GLU A 34 -2.92 24.66 19.49
N ALA A 35 -2.25 23.78 20.26
CA ALA A 35 -2.41 22.34 20.12
C ALA A 35 -3.82 21.86 20.49
N ALA A 36 -4.44 22.42 21.54
CA ALA A 36 -5.82 22.11 21.92
C ALA A 36 -6.80 22.45 20.79
N ASN A 37 -6.61 23.61 20.16
CA ASN A 37 -7.41 24.02 19.02
C ASN A 37 -7.13 23.13 17.78
N ALA A 38 -5.86 22.90 17.45
CA ALA A 38 -5.46 22.15 16.27
C ALA A 38 -5.87 20.67 16.31
N TYR A 39 -5.77 20.01 17.48
CA TYR A 39 -6.00 18.57 17.60
C TYR A 39 -7.39 18.21 18.09
N PHE A 40 -8.08 19.11 18.81
CA PHE A 40 -9.39 18.81 19.41
C PHE A 40 -10.47 19.84 19.08
N ALA A 41 -10.13 20.93 18.37
CA ALA A 41 -11.03 22.07 18.14
C ALA A 41 -11.62 22.63 19.44
N LYS A 42 -10.81 22.67 20.50
CA LYS A 42 -11.21 23.08 21.85
C LYS A 42 -10.29 24.16 22.43
N GLU A 43 -10.86 24.93 23.35
CA GLU A 43 -10.09 25.77 24.28
C GLU A 43 -9.40 24.91 25.33
N VAL A 44 -8.24 25.33 25.85
CA VAL A 44 -7.44 24.56 26.82
C VAL A 44 -8.25 24.13 28.05
N GLY A 45 -9.10 25.04 28.56
CA GLY A 45 -9.92 24.77 29.75
C GLY A 45 -11.06 23.76 29.52
N ALA A 46 -11.36 23.41 28.26
CA ALA A 46 -12.38 22.43 27.89
C ALA A 46 -11.79 21.03 27.60
N LEU A 47 -10.47 20.87 27.70
CA LEU A 47 -9.82 19.58 27.50
C LEU A 47 -10.22 18.58 28.59
N THR A 48 -10.49 17.35 28.16
CA THR A 48 -10.68 16.25 29.09
C THR A 48 -9.34 15.71 29.60
N LEU A 49 -9.38 14.81 30.58
CA LEU A 49 -8.17 14.22 31.16
C LEU A 49 -7.40 13.38 30.13
N GLU A 50 -8.10 12.62 29.29
CA GLU A 50 -7.54 11.84 28.20
C GLU A 50 -6.90 12.71 27.11
N GLU A 51 -7.54 13.84 26.75
CA GLU A 51 -7.01 14.79 25.76
C GLU A 51 -5.77 15.53 26.30
N SER A 52 -5.81 15.93 27.58
CA SER A 52 -4.66 16.49 28.29
C SER A 52 -3.49 15.50 28.35
N GLY A 53 -3.80 14.22 28.57
CA GLY A 53 -2.83 13.13 28.53
C GLY A 53 -2.18 12.95 27.15
N VAL A 54 -2.93 13.16 26.06
CA VAL A 54 -2.38 13.16 24.69
C VAL A 54 -1.39 14.30 24.50
N LEU A 55 -1.77 15.55 24.81
CA LEU A 55 -0.86 16.68 24.64
C LEU A 55 0.43 16.50 25.46
N ALA A 56 0.32 15.99 26.68
CA ALA A 56 1.48 15.69 27.52
C ALA A 56 2.35 14.53 26.96
N ALA A 57 1.73 13.53 26.31
CA ALA A 57 2.45 12.42 25.68
C ALA A 57 3.30 12.90 24.49
N MET A 58 2.77 13.83 23.71
CA MET A 58 3.38 14.38 22.50
C MET A 58 4.69 15.14 22.76
N ILE A 59 4.81 15.82 23.91
CA ILE A 59 5.99 16.61 24.28
C ILE A 59 7.32 15.86 24.05
N LYS A 60 7.34 14.54 24.24
CA LYS A 60 8.57 13.74 24.06
C LYS A 60 9.06 13.71 22.61
N ALA A 61 8.15 13.61 21.65
CA ALA A 61 8.46 13.48 20.23
C ALA A 61 7.25 13.94 19.41
N PRO A 62 7.05 15.26 19.23
CA PRO A 62 5.79 15.80 18.74
C PRO A 62 5.43 15.42 17.30
N SER A 63 6.42 15.22 16.43
CA SER A 63 6.20 14.81 15.04
C SER A 63 5.91 13.32 14.95
N TYR A 64 6.68 12.48 15.67
CA TYR A 64 6.44 11.05 15.79
C TYR A 64 5.06 10.74 16.40
N TYR A 65 4.75 11.33 17.57
CA TYR A 65 3.47 11.16 18.27
C TYR A 65 2.37 12.10 17.74
N SER A 66 2.44 12.52 16.47
CA SER A 66 1.40 13.35 15.87
C SER A 66 0.07 12.57 15.77
N PRO A 67 -1.07 13.15 16.20
CA PRO A 67 -2.39 12.57 15.98
C PRO A 67 -2.75 12.36 14.50
N PHE A 68 -2.06 13.06 13.60
CA PHE A 68 -2.24 12.97 12.15
C PHE A 68 -1.12 12.16 11.47
N GLY A 69 -0.23 11.55 12.26
CA GLY A 69 0.90 10.74 11.80
C GLY A 69 0.58 9.25 11.69
N LEU A 70 1.63 8.44 11.53
CA LEU A 70 1.52 6.97 11.42
C LEU A 70 1.50 6.26 12.78
N HIS A 71 1.94 6.92 13.87
CA HIS A 71 2.19 6.30 15.19
C HIS A 71 1.11 6.64 16.22
N GLN A 72 -0.16 6.66 15.79
CA GLN A 72 -1.29 7.04 16.65
C GLN A 72 -1.51 6.03 17.79
N GLU A 73 -1.27 4.73 17.55
CA GLU A 73 -1.39 3.71 18.59
C GLU A 73 -0.34 3.92 19.68
N GLU A 74 0.91 4.20 19.30
CA GLU A 74 2.01 4.48 20.21
C GLU A 74 1.78 5.78 20.99
N LEU A 75 1.16 6.79 20.35
CA LEU A 75 0.69 7.99 21.04
C LEU A 75 -0.32 7.64 22.14
N LEU A 76 -1.33 6.83 21.83
CA LEU A 76 -2.36 6.44 22.81
C LEU A 76 -1.79 5.57 23.93
N GLY A 77 -0.88 4.66 23.63
CA GLY A 77 -0.14 3.90 24.65
C GLY A 77 0.69 4.82 25.54
N ARG A 78 1.25 5.89 24.98
CA ARG A 78 1.99 6.90 25.76
C ARG A 78 1.08 7.81 26.57
N LYS A 79 -0.12 8.17 26.08
CA LYS A 79 -1.18 8.81 26.87
C LYS A 79 -1.47 7.96 28.11
N ASP A 80 -1.66 6.67 27.93
CA ASP A 80 -1.98 5.76 29.05
C ASP A 80 -0.83 5.64 30.05
N TYR A 81 0.41 5.68 29.57
CA TYR A 81 1.58 5.82 30.43
C TYR A 81 1.55 7.12 31.25
N VAL A 82 1.26 8.27 30.63
CA VAL A 82 1.14 9.57 31.33
C VAL A 82 0.06 9.51 32.41
N LEU A 83 -1.12 8.97 32.09
CA LEU A 83 -2.22 8.80 33.06
C LEU A 83 -1.81 7.93 34.25
N SER A 84 -1.10 6.82 34.03
CA SER A 84 -0.55 6.00 35.12
C SER A 84 0.41 6.80 36.01
N ARG A 85 1.28 7.63 35.41
CA ARG A 85 2.20 8.48 36.19
C ARG A 85 1.48 9.55 37.00
N MET A 86 0.34 10.05 36.52
CA MET A 86 -0.49 10.97 37.29
C MET A 86 -1.10 10.31 38.53
N VAL A 87 -1.50 9.03 38.44
CA VAL A 87 -1.93 8.24 39.61
C VAL A 87 -0.78 8.06 40.61
N ASP A 88 0.40 7.66 40.14
CA ASP A 88 1.60 7.47 41.00
C ASP A 88 1.94 8.74 41.80
N ARG A 89 1.71 9.91 41.18
CA ARG A 89 1.96 11.23 41.77
C ARG A 89 0.74 11.80 42.52
N LYS A 90 -0.35 11.04 42.60
CA LYS A 90 -1.60 11.40 43.30
C LYS A 90 -2.30 12.64 42.74
N TYR A 91 -2.10 12.95 41.46
CA TYR A 91 -2.84 14.03 40.78
C TYR A 91 -4.26 13.61 40.40
N ILE A 92 -4.49 12.31 40.17
CA ILE A 92 -5.79 11.71 39.86
C ILE A 92 -5.95 10.39 40.62
N SER A 93 -7.19 9.91 40.77
CA SER A 93 -7.48 8.58 41.32
C SER A 93 -7.28 7.48 40.28
N GLN A 94 -7.19 6.23 40.74
CA GLN A 94 -7.08 5.07 39.84
C GLN A 94 -8.34 4.91 38.97
N GLU A 95 -9.50 5.23 39.51
CA GLU A 95 -10.80 5.20 38.82
C GLU A 95 -10.83 6.22 37.69
N GLN A 96 -10.41 7.47 37.97
CA GLN A 96 -10.32 8.53 36.94
C GLN A 96 -9.36 8.13 35.81
N ALA A 97 -8.22 7.52 36.14
CA ALA A 97 -7.27 7.05 35.14
C ALA A 97 -7.87 5.91 34.29
N ASN A 98 -8.56 4.95 34.90
CA ASN A 98 -9.19 3.85 34.17
C ASN A 98 -10.29 4.35 33.23
N GLU A 99 -11.08 5.32 33.65
CA GLU A 99 -12.09 5.97 32.82
C GLU A 99 -11.45 6.74 31.64
N ALA A 100 -10.41 7.55 31.89
CA ALA A 100 -9.70 8.28 30.84
C ALA A 100 -8.95 7.36 29.86
N LYS A 101 -8.55 6.15 30.30
CA LYS A 101 -7.95 5.14 29.43
C LYS A 101 -8.96 4.46 28.51
N SER A 102 -10.18 4.22 28.99
CA SER A 102 -11.22 3.53 28.21
C SER A 102 -11.96 4.44 27.22
N ARG A 103 -11.96 5.75 27.44
CA ARG A 103 -12.55 6.72 26.51
C ARG A 103 -11.72 6.82 25.21
N SER A 104 -12.41 6.75 24.08
CA SER A 104 -11.80 7.03 22.77
C SER A 104 -11.53 8.52 22.62
N VAL A 105 -10.33 8.85 22.13
CA VAL A 105 -9.96 10.24 21.85
C VAL A 105 -10.37 10.58 20.43
N GLN A 106 -11.22 11.59 20.27
CA GLN A 106 -11.62 12.10 18.97
C GLN A 106 -10.76 13.28 18.58
N PHE A 107 -10.00 13.14 17.49
CA PHE A 107 -9.21 14.22 16.93
C PHE A 107 -10.03 15.04 15.95
N ALA A 108 -9.81 16.35 15.95
CA ALA A 108 -10.33 17.27 14.95
C ALA A 108 -9.76 16.94 13.57
N GLU A 109 -10.45 17.34 12.50
CA GLU A 109 -9.83 17.33 11.18
C GLU A 109 -8.67 18.34 11.15
N SER A 110 -7.55 17.93 10.56
CA SER A 110 -6.39 18.81 10.43
C SER A 110 -6.75 20.05 9.61
N SER A 111 -6.56 21.24 10.20
CA SER A 111 -6.82 22.53 9.55
C SER A 111 -5.86 22.84 8.40
N GLN A 112 -4.70 22.18 8.38
CA GLN A 112 -3.69 22.24 7.32
C GLN A 112 -3.86 21.00 6.44
N GLY A 113 -4.36 21.19 5.22
CA GLY A 113 -4.54 20.08 4.28
C GLY A 113 -3.21 19.42 3.93
N ILE A 114 -3.07 18.12 4.22
CA ILE A 114 -1.92 17.34 3.79
C ILE A 114 -2.16 16.88 2.35
N GLU A 115 -1.33 17.35 1.43
CA GLU A 115 -1.31 16.83 0.05
C GLU A 115 -0.65 15.44 0.02
N ALA A 116 -1.20 14.52 -0.79
CA ALA A 116 -0.70 13.15 -0.95
C ALA A 116 -0.41 12.45 0.40
N PRO A 117 -1.38 12.37 1.33
CA PRO A 117 -1.12 12.09 2.74
C PRO A 117 -0.36 10.79 2.99
N HIS A 118 -0.71 9.71 2.29
CA HIS A 118 -0.01 8.42 2.40
C HIS A 118 1.46 8.49 1.98
N PHE A 119 1.75 9.29 0.94
CA PHE A 119 3.12 9.50 0.46
C PHE A 119 3.91 10.42 1.40
N SER A 120 3.32 11.56 1.77
CA SER A 120 3.95 12.57 2.61
C SER A 120 4.26 12.03 4.01
N LEU A 121 3.35 11.25 4.60
CA LEU A 121 3.59 10.63 5.91
C LEU A 121 4.64 9.53 5.84
N MET A 122 4.71 8.75 4.75
CA MET A 122 5.78 7.78 4.55
C MET A 122 7.15 8.47 4.46
N VAL A 123 7.23 9.61 3.77
CA VAL A 123 8.47 10.41 3.68
C VAL A 123 8.87 10.94 5.06
N THR A 124 7.92 11.49 5.82
CA THR A 124 8.17 11.98 7.18
C THR A 124 8.68 10.85 8.09
N ASP A 125 8.06 9.67 8.03
CA ASP A 125 8.47 8.50 8.80
C ASP A 125 9.87 8.00 8.42
N GLU A 126 10.20 7.99 7.12
CA GLU A 126 11.54 7.65 6.62
C GLU A 126 12.60 8.62 7.18
N LEU A 127 12.29 9.92 7.20
CA LEU A 127 13.19 10.95 7.75
C LEU A 127 13.38 10.82 9.26
N ILE A 128 12.30 10.65 10.03
CA ILE A 128 12.36 10.48 11.49
C ILE A 128 13.14 9.21 11.84
N THR A 129 12.86 8.10 11.16
CA THR A 129 13.56 6.83 11.37
C THR A 129 15.06 6.96 11.10
N LYS A 130 15.43 7.76 10.08
CA LYS A 130 16.82 7.90 9.66
C LYS A 130 17.63 8.91 10.47
N TYR A 131 17.08 10.10 10.70
CA TYR A 131 17.79 11.23 11.31
C TYR A 131 17.41 11.47 12.78
N GLY A 132 16.29 10.90 13.23
CA GLY A 132 15.72 11.16 14.54
C GLY A 132 14.81 12.39 14.55
N GLU A 133 13.85 12.36 15.47
CA GLU A 133 12.82 13.39 15.67
C GLU A 133 13.41 14.81 15.80
N ASP A 134 14.38 14.99 16.72
CA ASP A 134 14.93 16.31 17.03
C ASP A 134 15.66 16.90 15.82
N PHE A 135 16.39 16.07 15.08
CA PHE A 135 17.10 16.53 13.88
C PHE A 135 16.14 17.04 12.81
N VAL A 136 15.10 16.26 12.50
CA VAL A 136 14.11 16.61 11.46
C VAL A 136 13.39 17.91 11.81
N ARG A 137 13.03 18.09 13.10
CA ARG A 137 12.31 19.28 13.57
C ARG A 137 13.18 20.55 13.58
N GLU A 138 14.43 20.45 14.03
CA GLU A 138 15.24 21.63 14.37
C GLU A 138 16.10 22.16 13.22
N ASN A 139 16.33 21.36 12.16
CA ASN A 139 17.30 21.72 11.12
C ASN A 139 16.67 22.35 9.85
N GLY A 140 15.35 22.46 9.79
CA GLY A 140 14.65 23.15 8.70
C GLY A 140 14.90 22.53 7.32
N LEU A 141 14.71 21.22 7.20
CA LEU A 141 15.06 20.45 5.99
C LEU A 141 14.18 20.82 4.79
N SER A 142 14.81 20.92 3.62
CA SER A 142 14.13 20.95 2.32
C SER A 142 14.19 19.57 1.67
N VAL A 143 13.04 18.92 1.53
CA VAL A 143 12.93 17.54 1.05
C VAL A 143 12.36 17.52 -0.36
N PHE A 144 13.16 17.03 -1.30
CA PHE A 144 12.77 16.85 -2.70
C PHE A 144 12.38 15.39 -2.92
N THR A 145 11.12 15.18 -3.29
CA THR A 145 10.53 13.84 -3.43
C THR A 145 10.34 13.46 -4.90
N THR A 146 10.01 12.19 -5.12
CA THR A 146 9.71 11.62 -6.43
C THR A 146 8.25 11.78 -6.86
N LEU A 147 7.41 12.40 -6.02
CA LEU A 147 5.98 12.54 -6.24
C LEU A 147 5.70 13.29 -7.56
N ASP A 148 4.93 12.66 -8.44
CA ASP A 148 4.30 13.34 -9.57
C ASP A 148 2.91 13.77 -9.14
N TRP A 149 2.73 15.07 -8.88
CA TRP A 149 1.49 15.61 -8.33
C TRP A 149 0.27 15.40 -9.25
N ASP A 150 0.46 15.52 -10.56
CA ASP A 150 -0.65 15.32 -11.50
C ASP A 150 -1.07 13.85 -11.52
N LEU A 151 -0.10 12.93 -11.48
CA LEU A 151 -0.37 11.51 -11.40
C LEU A 151 -1.00 11.10 -10.06
N GLN A 152 -0.59 11.72 -8.95
CA GLN A 152 -1.15 11.46 -7.62
C GLN A 152 -2.64 11.80 -7.58
N LYS A 153 -3.06 12.96 -8.10
CA LYS A 153 -4.48 13.35 -8.16
C LYS A 153 -5.30 12.36 -8.98
N GLU A 154 -4.75 11.89 -10.11
CA GLU A 154 -5.42 10.87 -10.93
C GLU A 154 -5.53 9.52 -10.21
N ALA A 155 -4.50 9.13 -9.46
CA ALA A 155 -4.50 7.93 -8.64
C ALA A 155 -5.57 8.00 -7.52
N GLU A 156 -5.65 9.12 -6.81
CA GLU A 156 -6.65 9.36 -5.76
C GLU A 156 -8.07 9.30 -6.32
N ALA A 157 -8.32 10.00 -7.43
CA ALA A 157 -9.62 9.99 -8.10
C ALA A 157 -10.01 8.59 -8.60
N ALA A 158 -9.05 7.81 -9.12
CA ALA A 158 -9.28 6.44 -9.56
C ALA A 158 -9.65 5.52 -8.38
N VAL A 159 -8.86 5.57 -7.30
CA VAL A 159 -9.09 4.76 -6.10
C VAL A 159 -10.44 5.09 -5.47
N GLN A 160 -10.77 6.37 -5.30
CA GLN A 160 -12.05 6.79 -4.75
C GLN A 160 -13.22 6.26 -5.60
N LYS A 161 -13.20 6.53 -6.90
CA LYS A 161 -14.29 6.14 -7.82
C LYS A 161 -14.55 4.62 -7.87
N PHE A 162 -13.50 3.82 -7.93
CA PHE A 162 -13.65 2.37 -8.12
C PHE A 162 -13.84 1.61 -6.80
N SER A 163 -13.32 2.13 -5.68
CA SER A 163 -13.54 1.50 -4.38
C SER A 163 -15.00 1.59 -3.92
N GLU A 164 -15.73 2.65 -4.26
CA GLU A 164 -17.17 2.75 -3.99
C GLU A 164 -17.97 1.60 -4.62
N GLN A 165 -17.60 1.21 -5.85
CA GLN A 165 -18.23 0.09 -6.55
C GLN A 165 -17.91 -1.25 -5.86
N ASN A 166 -16.70 -1.35 -5.32
CA ASN A 166 -16.19 -2.57 -4.69
C ASN A 166 -16.84 -2.88 -3.32
N ILE A 167 -17.46 -1.89 -2.68
CA ILE A 167 -18.22 -2.07 -1.42
C ILE A 167 -19.29 -3.15 -1.60
N THR A 168 -19.93 -3.21 -2.77
CA THR A 168 -20.99 -4.19 -3.06
C THR A 168 -20.50 -5.65 -3.06
N TYR A 169 -19.18 -5.86 -3.07
CA TYR A 169 -18.51 -7.17 -2.97
C TYR A 169 -17.79 -7.37 -1.63
N GLY A 170 -18.03 -6.50 -0.64
CA GLY A 170 -17.42 -6.57 0.69
C GLY A 170 -15.99 -6.03 0.76
N ALA A 171 -15.56 -5.26 -0.25
CA ALA A 171 -14.27 -4.60 -0.29
C ALA A 171 -14.41 -3.11 0.00
N HIS A 172 -14.02 -2.72 1.20
CA HIS A 172 -14.29 -1.40 1.77
C HIS A 172 -13.11 -0.42 1.68
N ASN A 173 -11.90 -0.92 1.43
CA ASN A 173 -10.70 -0.11 1.26
C ASN A 173 -9.96 -0.50 -0.02
N ALA A 174 -9.08 0.38 -0.51
CA ALA A 174 -8.32 0.19 -1.74
C ALA A 174 -7.01 0.98 -1.71
N ALA A 175 -6.02 0.51 -2.46
CA ALA A 175 -4.73 1.16 -2.59
C ALA A 175 -4.21 1.12 -4.03
N LEU A 176 -3.35 2.08 -4.36
CA LEU A 176 -2.66 2.19 -5.64
C LEU A 176 -1.24 2.69 -5.39
N VAL A 177 -0.27 2.06 -6.04
CA VAL A 177 1.13 2.53 -6.08
C VAL A 177 1.59 2.58 -7.52
N THR A 178 2.26 3.66 -7.89
CA THR A 178 2.94 3.79 -9.18
C THR A 178 4.43 3.97 -8.96
N ILE A 179 5.23 3.21 -9.71
CA ILE A 179 6.68 3.37 -9.75
C ILE A 179 7.18 3.52 -11.18
N ASP A 180 8.26 4.26 -11.41
CA ASP A 180 9.06 4.08 -12.64
C ASP A 180 10.01 2.90 -12.43
N PRO A 181 9.85 1.78 -13.16
CA PRO A 181 10.64 0.57 -12.95
C PRO A 181 12.13 0.73 -13.34
N ARG A 182 12.49 1.76 -14.11
CA ARG A 182 13.86 2.03 -14.56
C ARG A 182 14.65 2.79 -13.51
N THR A 183 13.99 3.69 -12.78
CA THR A 183 14.61 4.58 -11.80
C THR A 183 14.34 4.13 -10.37
N GLY A 184 13.22 3.45 -10.11
CA GLY A 184 12.75 3.11 -8.76
C GLY A 184 11.97 4.25 -8.09
N GLU A 185 11.70 5.35 -8.78
CA GLU A 185 10.95 6.48 -8.23
C GLU A 185 9.50 6.07 -7.93
N ILE A 186 9.03 6.30 -6.70
CA ILE A 186 7.61 6.17 -6.35
C ILE A 186 6.91 7.45 -6.81
N LEU A 187 6.12 7.36 -7.87
CA LEU A 187 5.51 8.53 -8.50
C LEU A 187 4.16 8.90 -7.90
N ALA A 188 3.42 7.91 -7.38
CA ALA A 188 2.14 8.12 -6.71
C ALA A 188 1.89 6.99 -5.69
N MET A 189 1.26 7.33 -4.57
CA MET A 189 0.89 6.38 -3.52
C MET A 189 -0.44 6.78 -2.89
N VAL A 190 -1.40 5.88 -2.96
CA VAL A 190 -2.71 5.98 -2.32
C VAL A 190 -2.90 4.73 -1.48
N GLY A 191 -3.00 4.91 -0.17
CA GLY A 191 -3.09 3.81 0.79
C GLY A 191 -4.51 3.47 1.23
N SER A 192 -5.48 4.35 0.97
CA SER A 192 -6.88 4.17 1.37
C SER A 192 -7.85 4.75 0.34
N ARG A 193 -9.11 4.28 0.38
CA ARG A 193 -10.21 4.74 -0.48
C ARG A 193 -10.41 6.26 -0.43
N ASN A 194 -10.40 6.81 0.78
CA ASN A 194 -10.66 8.23 1.03
C ASN A 194 -9.97 8.66 2.33
N TRP A 195 -8.88 9.41 2.23
CA TRP A 195 -8.16 9.90 3.40
C TRP A 195 -9.01 10.77 4.34
N HIS A 196 -9.95 11.52 3.79
CA HIS A 196 -10.83 12.43 4.53
C HIS A 196 -12.14 11.76 4.98
N GLY A 197 -12.26 10.44 4.80
CA GLY A 197 -13.41 9.69 5.32
C GLY A 197 -13.30 9.44 6.82
N ASN A 198 -14.39 8.93 7.39
CA ASN A 198 -14.41 8.40 8.76
C ASN A 198 -14.12 6.90 8.74
N SER A 199 -13.53 6.39 9.81
CA SER A 199 -13.37 4.95 10.01
C SER A 199 -14.72 4.26 10.13
N GLU A 200 -14.83 3.02 9.61
CA GLU A 200 -16.06 2.23 9.63
C GLU A 200 -15.81 0.83 10.22
N PRO A 201 -16.52 0.43 11.30
CA PRO A 201 -17.45 1.24 12.10
C PRO A 201 -16.72 2.35 12.88
N ALA A 202 -17.44 3.36 13.37
CA ALA A 202 -16.83 4.57 13.96
C ALA A 202 -15.97 4.31 15.21
N ASP A 203 -16.25 3.24 15.94
CA ASP A 203 -15.55 2.79 17.15
C ASP A 203 -14.48 1.74 16.87
N CYS A 204 -14.15 1.49 15.59
CA CYS A 204 -13.15 0.50 15.24
C CYS A 204 -11.72 0.93 15.61
N ILE A 205 -10.87 -0.08 15.79
CA ILE A 205 -9.45 0.08 16.05
C ILE A 205 -8.73 -0.04 14.70
N SER A 206 -7.98 1.00 14.34
CA SER A 206 -7.15 1.05 13.14
C SER A 206 -6.31 -0.21 13.00
N GLY A 207 -6.25 -0.78 11.78
CA GLY A 207 -5.51 -2.01 11.52
C GLY A 207 -6.05 -3.31 12.14
N ALA A 208 -7.02 -3.25 13.06
CA ALA A 208 -7.50 -4.42 13.79
C ALA A 208 -8.98 -4.76 13.52
N SER A 209 -9.91 -3.83 13.77
CA SER A 209 -11.35 -4.09 13.66
C SER A 209 -12.08 -3.23 12.62
N CYS A 210 -11.37 -2.32 11.96
CA CYS A 210 -11.94 -1.48 10.93
C CYS A 210 -12.21 -2.26 9.63
N THR A 211 -13.40 -2.08 9.08
CA THR A 211 -13.73 -2.47 7.70
C THR A 211 -13.27 -1.40 6.70
N PHE A 212 -13.33 -0.14 7.08
CA PHE A 212 -12.67 0.94 6.36
C PHE A 212 -11.85 1.77 7.34
N ASP A 213 -10.60 1.99 6.98
CA ASP A 213 -9.67 2.84 7.72
C ASP A 213 -9.09 3.87 6.74
N PRO A 214 -9.41 5.16 6.91
CA PRO A 214 -8.94 6.22 6.04
C PRO A 214 -7.45 6.51 6.22
N LYS A 215 -6.89 6.24 7.40
CA LYS A 215 -5.50 6.60 7.75
C LYS A 215 -4.51 5.46 7.52
N LEU A 216 -5.00 4.21 7.50
CA LEU A 216 -4.18 3.05 7.16
C LEU A 216 -3.62 3.17 5.74
N ASN A 217 -2.30 3.10 5.61
CA ASN A 217 -1.64 2.94 4.32
C ASN A 217 -1.56 1.45 3.93
N VAL A 218 -2.61 0.94 3.27
CA VAL A 218 -2.68 -0.47 2.83
C VAL A 218 -1.55 -0.85 1.86
N SER A 219 -0.88 0.14 1.25
CA SER A 219 0.20 -0.15 0.30
C SER A 219 1.49 -0.65 0.96
N THR A 220 1.70 -0.30 2.23
CA THR A 220 2.91 -0.60 3.02
C THR A 220 2.63 -1.34 4.34
N ALA A 221 1.36 -1.39 4.77
CA ALA A 221 0.93 -2.00 6.03
C ALA A 221 1.36 -3.47 6.21
N LEU A 222 1.49 -3.87 7.49
CA LEU A 222 1.63 -5.26 7.93
C LEU A 222 0.54 -5.60 8.95
N PRO A 223 0.07 -6.87 9.03
CA PRO A 223 0.35 -7.97 8.10
C PRO A 223 -0.06 -7.62 6.66
N GLY A 224 0.65 -8.18 5.69
CA GLY A 224 0.42 -7.88 4.28
C GLY A 224 -0.91 -8.44 3.79
N ARG A 225 -1.12 -8.47 2.47
CA ARG A 225 -2.26 -9.17 1.86
C ARG A 225 -1.77 -10.31 0.99
N GLN A 226 -2.54 -11.38 0.98
CA GLN A 226 -2.33 -12.50 0.07
C GLN A 226 -2.55 -12.01 -1.38
N PRO A 227 -1.52 -12.03 -2.25
CA PRO A 227 -1.61 -11.48 -3.60
C PRO A 227 -2.39 -12.36 -4.58
N GLY A 228 -2.80 -13.55 -4.15
CA GLY A 228 -3.47 -14.54 -5.01
C GLY A 228 -2.61 -14.95 -6.20
N SER A 229 -3.25 -15.16 -7.35
CA SER A 229 -2.62 -15.51 -8.63
C SER A 229 -1.59 -14.50 -9.15
N ALA A 230 -1.51 -13.29 -8.59
CA ALA A 230 -0.43 -12.36 -8.89
C ALA A 230 0.95 -12.87 -8.41
N PHE A 231 1.01 -13.93 -7.60
CA PHE A 231 2.28 -14.57 -7.25
C PHE A 231 2.81 -15.53 -8.33
N LYS A 232 1.95 -16.09 -9.18
CA LYS A 232 2.30 -17.08 -10.22
C LYS A 232 3.50 -16.64 -11.09
N PRO A 233 3.58 -15.39 -11.58
CA PRO A 233 4.71 -14.96 -12.41
C PRO A 233 6.10 -15.17 -11.80
N PHE A 234 6.24 -15.10 -10.47
CA PHE A 234 7.53 -15.36 -9.80
C PHE A 234 7.94 -16.83 -9.91
N VAL A 235 7.00 -17.75 -9.67
CA VAL A 235 7.23 -19.19 -9.79
C VAL A 235 7.53 -19.58 -11.24
N TYR A 236 6.77 -19.02 -12.20
CA TYR A 236 7.03 -19.27 -13.62
C TYR A 236 8.37 -18.67 -14.07
N ALA A 237 8.77 -17.53 -13.52
CA ALA A 237 10.08 -16.96 -13.79
C ALA A 237 11.21 -17.88 -13.33
N GLU A 238 11.09 -18.49 -12.15
CA GLU A 238 12.04 -19.48 -11.65
C GLU A 238 12.07 -20.74 -12.52
N ALA A 239 10.91 -21.25 -12.94
CA ALA A 239 10.84 -22.37 -13.89
C ALA A 239 11.62 -22.09 -15.19
N PHE A 240 11.52 -20.86 -15.72
CA PHE A 240 12.27 -20.46 -16.91
C PHE A 240 13.78 -20.27 -16.66
N LEU A 241 14.19 -19.87 -15.45
CA LEU A 241 15.61 -19.85 -15.07
C LEU A 241 16.20 -21.27 -15.03
N LYS A 242 15.39 -22.25 -14.63
CA LYS A 242 15.74 -23.69 -14.63
C LYS A 242 15.65 -24.37 -16.00
N GLY A 243 15.41 -23.62 -17.07
CA GLY A 243 15.46 -24.11 -18.44
C GLY A 243 14.11 -24.47 -19.06
N ALA A 244 13.00 -24.38 -18.32
CA ALA A 244 11.68 -24.51 -18.91
C ALA A 244 11.45 -23.44 -19.99
N THR A 245 10.52 -23.73 -20.89
CA THR A 245 10.13 -22.82 -21.97
C THR A 245 8.64 -22.53 -21.87
N GLU A 246 8.19 -21.50 -22.55
CA GLU A 246 6.77 -21.19 -22.69
C GLU A 246 5.96 -22.33 -23.32
N GLN A 247 6.62 -23.26 -24.05
CA GLN A 247 6.04 -24.45 -24.66
C GLN A 247 6.14 -25.71 -23.78
N THR A 248 6.81 -25.63 -22.63
CA THR A 248 6.87 -26.75 -21.69
C THR A 248 5.45 -27.14 -21.29
N ILE A 249 5.14 -28.42 -21.38
CA ILE A 249 3.81 -28.96 -21.11
C ILE A 249 3.67 -29.33 -19.65
N VAL A 250 2.54 -28.96 -19.05
CA VAL A 250 2.09 -29.39 -17.73
C VAL A 250 0.65 -29.85 -17.86
N VAL A 251 0.28 -30.91 -17.15
CA VAL A 251 -1.05 -31.52 -17.25
C VAL A 251 -2.00 -30.89 -16.23
N ASP A 252 -3.09 -30.30 -16.71
CA ASP A 252 -4.21 -29.80 -15.92
C ASP A 252 -5.25 -30.91 -15.69
N GLU A 253 -5.21 -31.57 -14.53
CA GLU A 253 -6.09 -32.68 -14.14
C GLU A 253 -6.29 -32.69 -12.61
N PRO A 254 -7.35 -33.35 -12.07
CA PRO A 254 -7.51 -33.50 -10.64
C PRO A 254 -6.24 -34.09 -10.00
N THR A 255 -5.61 -33.34 -9.11
CA THR A 255 -4.32 -33.73 -8.51
C THR A 255 -4.39 -33.54 -7.00
N ASN A 256 -3.97 -34.57 -6.26
CA ASN A 256 -3.75 -34.50 -4.82
C ASN A 256 -2.26 -34.30 -4.57
N PHE A 257 -1.90 -33.19 -3.92
CA PHE A 257 -0.51 -32.83 -3.64
C PHE A 257 -0.04 -33.26 -2.24
N GLY A 258 -0.71 -34.28 -1.67
CA GLY A 258 -0.41 -34.84 -0.36
C GLY A 258 -1.17 -34.16 0.77
N ILE A 259 -0.73 -34.43 2.00
CA ILE A 259 -1.34 -33.89 3.22
C ILE A 259 -0.56 -32.64 3.64
N TRP A 260 -1.29 -31.54 3.82
CA TRP A 260 -0.75 -30.26 4.28
C TRP A 260 -1.54 -29.82 5.52
N GLY A 261 -0.86 -29.74 6.67
CA GLY A 261 -1.56 -29.71 7.96
C GLY A 261 -2.25 -31.05 8.21
N ASP A 262 -3.56 -31.01 8.45
CA ASP A 262 -4.37 -32.21 8.72
C ASP A 262 -5.25 -32.64 7.52
N GLU A 263 -5.13 -31.98 6.37
CA GLU A 263 -6.04 -32.13 5.23
C GLU A 263 -5.31 -32.44 3.92
N GLU A 264 -5.99 -33.14 3.00
CA GLU A 264 -5.48 -33.35 1.65
C GLU A 264 -5.50 -32.06 0.84
N TYR A 265 -4.37 -31.72 0.19
CA TYR A 265 -4.29 -30.55 -0.66
C TYR A 265 -4.70 -30.87 -2.10
N LYS A 266 -5.97 -30.58 -2.43
CA LYS A 266 -6.61 -30.82 -3.73
C LYS A 266 -7.12 -29.50 -4.35
N PRO A 267 -6.23 -28.60 -4.83
CA PRO A 267 -6.64 -27.33 -5.41
C PRO A 267 -7.50 -27.54 -6.66
N GLN A 268 -8.36 -26.56 -6.94
CA GLN A 268 -9.26 -26.56 -8.09
C GLN A 268 -9.01 -25.31 -8.96
N ASN A 269 -9.27 -25.42 -10.26
CA ASN A 269 -9.33 -24.25 -11.13
C ASN A 269 -10.59 -23.43 -10.81
N TYR A 270 -10.54 -22.12 -11.09
CA TYR A 270 -11.64 -21.21 -10.74
C TYR A 270 -12.99 -21.62 -11.35
N ASP A 271 -12.97 -22.28 -12.51
CA ASP A 271 -14.15 -22.74 -13.25
C ASP A 271 -14.53 -24.21 -12.98
N GLY A 272 -13.76 -24.91 -12.13
CA GLY A 272 -13.95 -26.33 -11.82
C GLY A 272 -13.65 -27.27 -12.98
N LYS A 273 -13.02 -26.80 -14.08
CA LYS A 273 -12.72 -27.60 -15.26
C LYS A 273 -11.24 -27.89 -15.40
N PHE A 274 -10.93 -28.98 -16.09
CA PHE A 274 -9.58 -29.44 -16.38
C PHE A 274 -9.36 -29.48 -17.89
N ARG A 275 -8.20 -28.99 -18.33
CA ARG A 275 -7.84 -28.82 -19.76
C ARG A 275 -6.92 -29.91 -20.30
N GLY A 276 -6.46 -30.84 -19.45
CA GLY A 276 -5.46 -31.82 -19.83
C GLY A 276 -4.10 -31.16 -20.11
N PRO A 277 -3.30 -31.64 -21.08
CA PRO A 277 -2.01 -31.06 -21.39
C PRO A 277 -2.13 -29.59 -21.84
N VAL A 278 -1.48 -28.68 -21.13
CA VAL A 278 -1.40 -27.25 -21.44
C VAL A 278 0.06 -26.79 -21.46
N THR A 279 0.36 -25.75 -22.24
CA THR A 279 1.68 -25.13 -22.19
C THR A 279 1.82 -24.25 -20.95
N LEU A 280 3.05 -23.96 -20.50
CA LEU A 280 3.28 -22.97 -19.42
C LEU A 280 2.71 -21.60 -19.78
N ARG A 281 2.78 -21.21 -21.07
CA ARG A 281 2.13 -20.00 -21.56
C ARG A 281 0.63 -20.02 -21.29
N ASP A 282 -0.06 -21.08 -21.71
CA ASP A 282 -1.51 -21.16 -21.60
C ASP A 282 -1.95 -21.29 -20.14
N ALA A 283 -1.19 -22.02 -19.32
CA ALA A 283 -1.43 -22.15 -17.89
C ALA A 283 -1.33 -20.80 -17.17
N LEU A 284 -0.28 -20.01 -17.44
CA LEU A 284 -0.13 -18.68 -16.85
C LEU A 284 -1.16 -17.69 -17.40
N ALA A 285 -1.40 -17.68 -18.71
CA ALA A 285 -2.34 -16.76 -19.35
C ALA A 285 -3.80 -16.97 -18.90
N GLN A 286 -4.17 -18.22 -18.59
CA GLN A 286 -5.49 -18.56 -18.05
C GLN A 286 -5.51 -18.61 -16.51
N SER A 287 -4.39 -18.32 -15.84
CA SER A 287 -4.27 -18.40 -14.38
C SER A 287 -4.69 -19.78 -13.82
N LEU A 288 -4.36 -20.89 -14.48
CA LEU A 288 -4.77 -22.22 -14.03
C LEU A 288 -4.08 -22.59 -12.71
N ASN A 289 -4.84 -23.00 -11.70
CA ASN A 289 -4.33 -23.27 -10.36
C ASN A 289 -3.53 -24.56 -10.33
N VAL A 290 -4.10 -25.67 -10.81
CA VAL A 290 -3.46 -26.98 -10.69
C VAL A 290 -2.13 -27.08 -11.47
N PRO A 291 -2.05 -26.61 -12.73
CA PRO A 291 -0.78 -26.54 -13.44
C PRO A 291 0.23 -25.65 -12.73
N SER A 292 -0.18 -24.52 -12.15
CA SER A 292 0.74 -23.64 -11.41
C SER A 292 1.34 -24.32 -10.18
N VAL A 293 0.56 -25.14 -9.47
CA VAL A 293 1.06 -25.94 -8.34
C VAL A 293 2.04 -27.01 -8.82
N LYS A 294 1.77 -27.68 -9.94
CA LYS A 294 2.74 -28.60 -10.56
C LYS A 294 4.03 -27.90 -11.00
N VAL A 295 3.93 -26.68 -11.56
CA VAL A 295 5.12 -25.88 -11.90
C VAL A 295 5.94 -25.58 -10.65
N LEU A 296 5.31 -25.22 -9.53
CA LEU A 296 6.01 -25.00 -8.27
C LEU A 296 6.67 -26.28 -7.75
N ALA A 297 5.94 -27.39 -7.72
CA ALA A 297 6.40 -28.65 -7.15
C ALA A 297 7.49 -29.34 -7.99
N ASP A 298 7.30 -29.41 -9.31
CA ASP A 298 8.03 -30.32 -10.18
C ASP A 298 9.15 -29.63 -10.97
N ILE A 299 9.10 -28.29 -11.11
CA ILE A 299 10.01 -27.54 -11.98
C ILE A 299 10.73 -26.42 -11.21
N ALA A 300 9.98 -25.46 -10.69
CA ALA A 300 10.52 -24.25 -10.08
C ALA A 300 11.13 -24.50 -8.70
N GLY A 301 10.52 -25.36 -7.88
CA GLY A 301 10.91 -25.59 -6.49
C GLY A 301 10.46 -24.45 -5.57
N LEU A 302 10.02 -24.82 -4.36
CA LEU A 302 9.49 -23.87 -3.36
C LEU A 302 10.55 -22.88 -2.87
N GLN A 303 11.70 -23.40 -2.42
CA GLN A 303 12.80 -22.58 -1.90
C GLN A 303 13.29 -21.58 -2.95
N ASP A 304 13.60 -22.05 -4.15
CA ASP A 304 14.14 -21.20 -5.21
C ASP A 304 13.13 -20.13 -5.66
N SER A 305 11.83 -20.46 -5.66
CA SER A 305 10.77 -19.48 -5.95
C SER A 305 10.69 -18.39 -4.88
N ILE A 306 10.82 -18.74 -3.59
CA ILE A 306 10.87 -17.77 -2.49
C ILE A 306 12.11 -16.88 -2.61
N GLU A 307 13.28 -17.48 -2.87
CA GLU A 307 14.53 -16.74 -3.05
C GLU A 307 14.46 -15.79 -4.24
N LEU A 308 13.91 -16.23 -5.38
CA LEU A 308 13.72 -15.37 -6.53
C LEU A 308 12.76 -14.21 -6.20
N ALA A 309 11.63 -14.48 -5.56
CA ALA A 309 10.69 -13.44 -5.14
C ALA A 309 11.37 -12.40 -4.22
N LYS A 310 12.19 -12.85 -3.27
CA LYS A 310 13.02 -11.98 -2.42
C LYS A 310 14.01 -11.13 -3.22
N ARG A 311 14.76 -11.76 -4.14
CA ARG A 311 15.69 -11.04 -5.04
C ARG A 311 14.97 -10.02 -5.92
N MET A 312 13.73 -10.29 -6.31
CA MET A 312 12.89 -9.37 -7.08
C MET A 312 12.31 -8.23 -6.25
N GLY A 313 12.20 -8.38 -4.93
CA GLY A 313 11.84 -7.30 -4.01
C GLY A 313 10.71 -7.61 -3.03
N ILE A 314 10.24 -8.86 -2.96
CA ILE A 314 9.29 -9.27 -1.93
C ILE A 314 10.03 -9.42 -0.58
N THR A 315 9.73 -8.56 0.39
CA THR A 315 10.43 -8.50 1.69
C THR A 315 9.70 -9.27 2.80
N THR A 316 8.43 -9.60 2.59
CA THR A 316 7.52 -10.17 3.61
C THR A 316 7.59 -11.69 3.75
N LEU A 317 8.28 -12.40 2.86
CA LEU A 317 8.37 -13.87 2.91
C LEU A 317 9.45 -14.34 3.90
N THR A 318 9.33 -13.98 5.17
CA THR A 318 10.37 -14.18 6.20
C THR A 318 10.32 -15.53 6.92
N GLN A 319 9.23 -16.29 6.78
CA GLN A 319 9.07 -17.59 7.43
C GLN A 319 9.85 -18.71 6.71
N ASP A 320 9.94 -19.86 7.36
CA ASP A 320 10.47 -21.08 6.73
C ASP A 320 9.62 -21.47 5.50
N PRO A 321 10.22 -21.98 4.40
CA PRO A 321 9.48 -22.41 3.22
C PRO A 321 8.29 -23.33 3.51
N SER A 322 8.43 -24.24 4.48
CA SER A 322 7.38 -25.18 4.87
C SER A 322 6.11 -24.48 5.38
N PHE A 323 6.23 -23.27 5.95
CA PHE A 323 5.09 -22.45 6.37
C PHE A 323 4.20 -22.06 5.18
N TYR A 324 4.79 -21.70 4.04
CA TYR A 324 4.05 -21.28 2.85
C TYR A 324 3.53 -22.46 2.04
N GLY A 325 4.38 -23.48 1.89
CA GLY A 325 4.05 -24.68 1.15
C GLY A 325 3.70 -24.45 -0.32
N LEU A 326 3.05 -25.45 -0.91
CA LEU A 326 2.61 -25.39 -2.30
C LEU A 326 1.49 -24.36 -2.55
N ALA A 327 0.80 -23.91 -1.50
CA ALA A 327 -0.18 -22.84 -1.60
C ALA A 327 0.45 -21.47 -1.96
N LEU A 328 1.77 -21.32 -1.82
CA LEU A 328 2.48 -20.08 -2.15
C LEU A 328 2.20 -19.61 -3.59
N VAL A 329 2.21 -20.51 -4.58
CA VAL A 329 1.97 -20.14 -5.98
C VAL A 329 0.56 -19.61 -6.23
N LEU A 330 -0.37 -19.91 -5.34
CA LEU A 330 -1.74 -19.39 -5.35
C LEU A 330 -1.90 -18.15 -4.45
N GLY A 331 -0.79 -17.61 -3.92
CA GLY A 331 -0.76 -16.41 -3.10
C GLY A 331 -0.90 -16.66 -1.59
N GLY A 332 -0.58 -17.87 -1.11
CA GLY A 332 -0.64 -18.21 0.33
C GLY A 332 0.35 -17.46 1.23
N GLY A 333 1.26 -16.64 0.67
CA GLY A 333 2.16 -15.77 1.42
C GLY A 333 1.72 -14.30 1.35
N GLU A 334 1.64 -13.63 2.50
CA GLU A 334 1.29 -12.21 2.56
C GLU A 334 2.37 -11.33 1.96
N THR A 335 1.95 -10.27 1.25
CA THR A 335 2.84 -9.29 0.60
C THR A 335 2.33 -7.87 0.77
N ARG A 336 3.25 -6.90 0.75
CA ARG A 336 2.92 -5.47 0.61
C ARG A 336 2.63 -5.16 -0.86
N LEU A 337 1.74 -4.20 -1.12
CA LEU A 337 1.48 -3.75 -2.49
C LEU A 337 2.75 -3.12 -3.10
N LEU A 338 3.47 -2.31 -2.33
CA LEU A 338 4.73 -1.69 -2.78
C LEU A 338 5.76 -2.75 -3.22
N ASP A 339 5.91 -3.82 -2.45
CA ASP A 339 6.79 -4.95 -2.77
C ASP A 339 6.38 -5.62 -4.09
N MET A 340 5.08 -5.90 -4.26
CA MET A 340 4.54 -6.52 -5.48
C MET A 340 4.77 -5.63 -6.70
N VAL A 341 4.46 -4.33 -6.61
CA VAL A 341 4.66 -3.36 -7.70
C VAL A 341 6.15 -3.24 -8.05
N SER A 342 7.02 -3.15 -7.04
CA SER A 342 8.48 -3.17 -7.22
C SER A 342 8.96 -4.44 -7.90
N ALA A 343 8.51 -5.61 -7.44
CA ALA A 343 8.95 -6.90 -7.95
C ALA A 343 8.52 -7.11 -9.41
N TYR A 344 7.30 -6.70 -9.77
CA TYR A 344 6.90 -6.71 -11.16
C TYR A 344 7.65 -5.67 -12.01
N GLY A 345 8.16 -4.60 -11.42
CA GLY A 345 9.06 -3.64 -12.06
C GLY A 345 10.28 -4.32 -12.69
N VAL A 346 10.75 -5.45 -12.14
CA VAL A 346 11.82 -6.27 -12.73
C VAL A 346 11.45 -6.79 -14.11
N PHE A 347 10.19 -7.21 -14.32
CA PHE A 347 9.72 -7.60 -15.64
C PHE A 347 9.63 -6.40 -16.58
N ALA A 348 9.22 -5.24 -16.09
CA ALA A 348 9.15 -4.02 -16.91
C ALA A 348 10.55 -3.45 -17.26
N ASN A 349 11.56 -3.70 -16.43
CA ASN A 349 12.93 -3.20 -16.56
C ASN A 349 13.93 -4.28 -17.02
N ALA A 350 13.50 -5.10 -17.98
CA ALA A 350 14.37 -6.07 -18.67
C ALA A 350 15.13 -7.04 -17.74
N GLY A 351 14.53 -7.42 -16.60
CA GLY A 351 15.16 -8.31 -15.63
C GLY A 351 16.03 -7.61 -14.59
N ARG A 352 16.08 -6.28 -14.58
CA ARG A 352 16.84 -5.49 -13.60
C ARG A 352 15.90 -4.97 -12.51
N ARG A 353 16.30 -5.16 -11.25
CA ARG A 353 15.64 -4.58 -10.10
C ARG A 353 16.26 -3.23 -9.77
N VAL A 354 15.39 -2.28 -9.44
CA VAL A 354 15.78 -1.03 -8.79
C VAL A 354 14.91 -0.90 -7.55
N SER A 355 15.53 -0.67 -6.39
CA SER A 355 14.79 -0.54 -5.13
C SER A 355 13.95 0.74 -5.15
N PRO A 356 12.66 0.67 -4.77
CA PRO A 356 11.79 1.83 -4.78
C PRO A 356 12.24 2.87 -3.76
N PHE A 357 12.04 4.15 -4.05
CA PHE A 357 12.32 5.25 -3.14
C PHE A 357 11.39 6.45 -3.36
N ALA A 358 11.15 7.22 -2.29
CA ALA A 358 10.31 8.41 -2.33
C ALA A 358 11.10 9.73 -2.25
N ILE A 359 12.30 9.72 -1.66
CA ILE A 359 13.14 10.91 -1.47
C ILE A 359 14.27 10.91 -2.51
N ASP A 360 14.27 11.93 -3.39
CA ASP A 360 15.35 12.15 -4.37
C ASP A 360 16.54 12.86 -3.71
N ARG A 361 16.27 13.91 -2.94
CA ARG A 361 17.32 14.73 -2.34
C ARG A 361 16.85 15.43 -1.07
N ILE A 362 17.78 15.64 -0.13
CA ILE A 362 17.56 16.39 1.11
C ILE A 362 18.60 17.50 1.18
N GLU A 363 18.14 18.71 1.49
CA GLU A 363 18.97 19.88 1.75
C GLU A 363 18.72 20.40 3.17
N ASP A 364 19.75 20.96 3.81
CA ASP A 364 19.60 21.69 5.08
C ASP A 364 19.00 23.09 4.87
N SER A 365 18.74 23.81 5.96
CA SER A 365 18.24 25.19 5.92
C SER A 365 19.16 26.18 5.21
N GLY A 366 20.45 25.86 5.05
CA GLY A 366 21.41 26.64 4.27
C GLY A 366 21.47 26.27 2.79
N GLY A 367 20.69 25.27 2.34
CA GLY A 367 20.69 24.76 0.96
C GLY A 367 21.81 23.77 0.66
N SER A 368 22.57 23.30 1.66
CA SER A 368 23.60 22.28 1.47
C SER A 368 22.95 20.91 1.31
N VAL A 369 23.35 20.17 0.27
CA VAL A 369 22.83 18.83 0.01
C VAL A 369 23.36 17.87 1.07
N LEU A 370 22.47 17.36 1.93
CA LEU A 370 22.78 16.33 2.93
C LEU A 370 22.81 14.94 2.29
N GLU A 371 21.88 14.68 1.38
CA GLU A 371 21.76 13.41 0.70
C GLU A 371 21.16 13.58 -0.68
N LYS A 372 21.63 12.78 -1.64
CA LYS A 372 21.00 12.60 -2.94
C LYS A 372 20.94 11.13 -3.30
N ARG A 373 19.78 10.66 -3.76
CA ARG A 373 19.57 9.27 -4.16
C ARG A 373 20.42 8.92 -5.37
N LEU A 374 21.16 7.83 -5.26
CA LEU A 374 21.87 7.20 -6.38
C LEU A 374 21.09 5.98 -6.84
N ILE A 375 20.71 5.98 -8.13
CA ILE A 375 19.97 4.87 -8.74
C ILE A 375 20.92 3.69 -8.94
N GLN A 376 20.62 2.57 -8.27
CA GLN A 376 21.38 1.33 -8.40
C GLN A 376 20.48 0.22 -8.94
N ALA A 377 20.86 -0.34 -10.07
CA ALA A 377 20.09 -1.37 -10.76
C ALA A 377 20.82 -2.72 -10.72
N GLN A 378 20.22 -3.70 -10.07
CA GLN A 378 20.74 -5.05 -9.90
C GLN A 378 20.13 -6.00 -10.94
N GLY A 379 20.93 -6.78 -11.66
CA GLY A 379 20.40 -7.84 -12.54
C GLY A 379 19.83 -9.00 -11.73
N VAL A 380 18.56 -9.36 -11.96
CA VAL A 380 17.87 -10.45 -11.25
C VAL A 380 17.43 -11.56 -12.19
N LEU A 381 16.95 -11.23 -13.40
CA LEU A 381 16.60 -12.21 -14.43
C LEU A 381 17.58 -12.16 -15.60
N LEU A 382 17.92 -13.32 -16.14
CA LEU A 382 18.69 -13.40 -17.38
C LEU A 382 17.88 -12.84 -18.55
N PRO A 383 18.50 -12.16 -19.54
CA PRO A 383 17.79 -11.56 -20.67
C PRO A 383 16.92 -12.55 -21.47
N LYS A 384 17.34 -13.83 -21.57
CA LYS A 384 16.56 -14.89 -22.22
C LYS A 384 15.30 -15.25 -21.43
N SER A 385 15.40 -15.42 -20.11
CA SER A 385 14.27 -15.73 -19.22
C SER A 385 13.28 -14.57 -19.14
N HIS A 386 13.77 -13.32 -19.07
CA HIS A 386 12.95 -12.12 -19.17
C HIS A 386 12.14 -12.08 -20.48
N ARG A 387 12.78 -12.34 -21.63
CA ARG A 387 12.09 -12.32 -22.93
C ARG A 387 10.97 -13.37 -23.00
N ARG A 388 11.19 -14.57 -22.47
CA ARG A 388 10.20 -15.67 -22.43
C ARG A 388 8.98 -15.31 -21.60
N LEU A 389 9.16 -14.74 -20.41
CA LEU A 389 8.07 -14.24 -19.57
C LEU A 389 7.25 -13.18 -20.30
N ARG A 390 7.93 -12.18 -20.90
CA ARG A 390 7.25 -11.08 -21.60
C ARG A 390 6.36 -11.58 -22.75
N THR A 391 6.79 -12.63 -23.46
CA THR A 391 6.01 -13.24 -24.55
C THR A 391 4.88 -14.16 -24.08
N SER A 392 4.90 -14.57 -22.81
CA SER A 392 3.86 -15.40 -22.21
C SER A 392 2.70 -14.58 -21.62
N PHE A 393 2.92 -13.29 -21.35
CA PHE A 393 1.83 -12.33 -21.15
C PHE A 393 1.17 -12.00 -22.50
N PRO A 394 -0.17 -11.92 -22.59
CA PRO A 394 -0.84 -11.57 -23.84
C PRO A 394 -0.41 -10.18 -24.34
N THR A 395 0.06 -10.09 -25.59
CA THR A 395 0.35 -8.81 -26.26
C THR A 395 -0.94 -8.08 -26.61
N ILE A 396 -1.13 -6.86 -26.11
CA ILE A 396 -2.14 -5.91 -26.60
C ILE A 396 -1.76 -5.47 -28.02
N LYS A 397 -2.62 -5.72 -29.01
CA LYS A 397 -2.37 -5.31 -30.41
C LYS A 397 -2.57 -3.78 -30.57
N PRO A 398 -1.64 -3.04 -31.20
CA PRO A 398 -1.86 -1.64 -31.54
C PRO A 398 -2.72 -1.55 -32.81
N GLY A 399 -3.88 -0.87 -32.74
CA GLY A 399 -4.62 -0.43 -33.94
C GLY A 399 -6.13 -0.72 -34.05
N LEU A 400 -6.80 -1.27 -33.02
CA LEU A 400 -8.27 -1.37 -33.04
C LEU A 400 -8.90 -0.08 -32.47
N PRO A 401 -9.98 0.47 -33.07
CA PRO A 401 -10.66 1.66 -32.56
C PRO A 401 -11.15 1.43 -31.12
N TYR A 402 -10.79 2.37 -30.24
CA TYR A 402 -10.82 2.25 -28.77
C TYR A 402 -12.23 2.37 -28.15
N SER A 403 -13.31 2.24 -28.92
CA SER A 403 -14.69 2.37 -28.42
C SER A 403 -15.39 1.04 -28.10
N GLU A 404 -14.78 -0.12 -28.37
CA GLU A 404 -15.44 -1.43 -28.18
C GLU A 404 -14.70 -2.43 -27.27
N LEU A 405 -13.53 -2.10 -26.71
CA LEU A 405 -12.78 -3.02 -25.84
C LEU A 405 -13.24 -2.94 -24.36
N THR A 406 -14.44 -3.44 -24.05
CA THR A 406 -14.68 -3.96 -22.69
C THR A 406 -13.77 -5.16 -22.45
N LEU A 407 -13.44 -5.46 -21.18
CA LEU A 407 -12.66 -6.63 -20.70
C LEU A 407 -13.03 -8.00 -21.32
N ARG A 408 -14.13 -8.09 -22.07
CA ARG A 408 -14.49 -9.18 -22.99
C ARG A 408 -13.44 -9.52 -24.05
N SER A 409 -12.48 -8.65 -24.32
CA SER A 409 -11.49 -8.82 -25.40
C SER A 409 -10.14 -9.37 -24.95
N ILE A 410 -9.76 -9.20 -23.68
CA ILE A 410 -8.60 -9.88 -23.06
C ILE A 410 -8.94 -11.37 -22.84
N PHE A 411 -10.23 -11.68 -22.65
CA PHE A 411 -10.79 -13.03 -22.60
C PHE A 411 -11.80 -13.26 -23.74
N ARG A 412 -11.35 -13.29 -25.00
CA ARG A 412 -12.22 -13.75 -26.08
C ARG A 412 -12.26 -15.29 -26.08
N MET A 413 -13.15 -15.87 -25.27
CA MET A 413 -13.61 -17.26 -25.46
C MET A 413 -14.59 -17.29 -26.66
N PRO A 414 -14.38 -18.11 -27.70
CA PRO A 414 -15.39 -18.32 -28.73
C PRO A 414 -16.48 -19.26 -28.20
N GLY A 415 -17.70 -18.74 -28.10
CA GLY A 415 -18.95 -19.51 -28.05
C GLY A 415 -19.37 -19.98 -26.65
N LEU A 416 -20.46 -19.43 -26.12
CA LEU A 416 -21.46 -20.12 -25.28
C LEU A 416 -22.68 -19.17 -25.08
N PRO A 417 -23.93 -19.63 -25.30
CA PRO A 417 -25.13 -18.81 -25.19
C PRO A 417 -25.62 -18.67 -23.74
N GLN A 418 -26.15 -17.50 -23.39
CA GLN A 418 -26.77 -17.23 -22.08
C GLN A 418 -28.13 -17.93 -21.96
N LYS A 419 -28.37 -18.63 -20.85
CA LYS A 419 -29.73 -18.86 -20.32
C LYS A 419 -29.81 -18.35 -18.89
N GLN A 420 -30.81 -17.49 -18.66
CA GLN A 420 -31.22 -16.96 -17.37
C GLN A 420 -31.96 -18.04 -16.57
N GLY A 421 -31.70 -18.14 -15.26
CA GLY A 421 -32.46 -18.96 -14.31
C GLY A 421 -32.32 -18.41 -12.89
N GLN A 422 -33.46 -18.11 -12.26
CA GLN A 422 -33.62 -17.52 -10.92
C GLN A 422 -33.21 -18.47 -9.77
N PRO A 423 -32.93 -17.95 -8.55
CA PRO A 423 -32.50 -18.75 -7.41
C PRO A 423 -33.67 -19.36 -6.62
N LYS A 424 -33.53 -20.61 -6.17
CA LYS A 424 -34.36 -21.19 -5.10
C LYS A 424 -33.50 -21.45 -3.86
N THR A 425 -34.04 -21.02 -2.73
CA THR A 425 -33.56 -21.07 -1.33
C THR A 425 -33.74 -22.45 -0.69
N THR A 426 -32.87 -22.84 0.27
CA THR A 426 -33.25 -23.42 1.59
C THR A 426 -32.06 -23.64 2.58
N LYS A 427 -32.20 -22.98 3.76
CA LYS A 427 -31.90 -23.31 5.18
C LYS A 427 -30.72 -24.20 5.66
N THR A 428 -29.83 -23.52 6.41
CA THR A 428 -29.16 -23.78 7.73
C THR A 428 -29.31 -25.11 8.50
N ASP A 429 -28.19 -25.69 8.98
CA ASP A 429 -27.69 -25.63 10.39
C ASP A 429 -26.54 -26.64 10.65
N GLY A 430 -25.53 -26.27 11.47
CA GLY A 430 -24.59 -27.22 12.08
C GLY A 430 -23.14 -26.74 12.27
N LEU A 431 -22.76 -26.38 13.50
CA LEU A 431 -21.43 -25.98 13.95
C LEU A 431 -20.39 -27.12 13.89
N SER A 432 -19.35 -26.97 13.08
CA SER A 432 -17.95 -27.30 13.43
C SER A 432 -17.02 -26.48 12.53
N GLY A 433 -16.26 -25.57 13.14
CA GLY A 433 -15.57 -24.50 12.42
C GLY A 433 -14.08 -24.74 12.25
N THR A 434 -13.68 -25.16 11.06
CA THR A 434 -12.37 -24.83 10.45
C THR A 434 -12.61 -24.55 8.97
N PRO A 435 -12.13 -23.40 8.43
CA PRO A 435 -12.55 -22.94 7.12
C PRO A 435 -11.89 -23.76 6.01
N GLN A 436 -12.68 -24.44 5.18
CA GLN A 436 -12.26 -24.79 3.83
C GLN A 436 -11.97 -23.49 3.08
N ILE A 437 -10.69 -23.14 2.92
CA ILE A 437 -10.28 -21.91 2.23
C ILE A 437 -10.48 -22.11 0.73
N LEU A 438 -11.67 -21.78 0.26
CA LEU A 438 -11.98 -21.61 -1.15
C LEU A 438 -11.36 -20.28 -1.61
N PHE A 439 -10.19 -20.32 -2.23
CA PHE A 439 -9.58 -19.14 -2.85
C PHE A 439 -10.43 -18.69 -4.04
N ARG A 440 -11.33 -17.71 -3.83
CA ARG A 440 -12.02 -17.01 -4.93
C ARG A 440 -11.27 -15.73 -5.27
N GLU A 441 -10.79 -15.67 -6.51
CA GLU A 441 -9.91 -14.63 -7.03
C GLU A 441 -10.60 -13.26 -7.10
N CYS A 442 -9.96 -12.23 -6.54
CA CYS A 442 -10.14 -10.83 -6.92
C CYS A 442 -8.77 -10.13 -6.90
N GLY A 443 -7.92 -10.50 -7.85
CA GLY A 443 -6.66 -9.82 -8.13
C GLY A 443 -6.63 -9.46 -9.61
N SER A 444 -6.57 -8.18 -9.92
CA SER A 444 -6.50 -7.69 -11.31
C SER A 444 -5.22 -6.92 -11.53
N VAL A 445 -4.47 -7.32 -12.57
CA VAL A 445 -3.31 -6.59 -13.08
C VAL A 445 -3.80 -5.69 -14.21
N ILE A 446 -3.98 -4.41 -13.94
CA ILE A 446 -4.41 -3.39 -14.91
C ILE A 446 -3.17 -2.67 -15.42
N THR A 447 -2.95 -2.62 -16.73
CA THR A 447 -1.94 -1.76 -17.35
C THR A 447 -2.59 -0.47 -17.81
N MET A 448 -2.19 0.67 -17.24
CA MET A 448 -2.51 2.03 -17.65
C MET A 448 -1.48 2.53 -18.68
N GLU A 449 -1.97 2.98 -19.84
CA GLU A 449 -1.17 3.61 -20.87
C GLU A 449 -1.54 5.11 -20.97
N LYS A 450 -0.54 6.01 -20.93
CA LYS A 450 -0.73 7.43 -21.21
C LYS A 450 -0.74 7.63 -22.72
N LYS A 451 -1.90 7.99 -23.29
CA LYS A 451 -2.02 8.36 -24.71
C LYS A 451 -1.86 9.87 -24.87
N CYS A 452 -0.84 10.29 -25.61
CA CYS A 452 -0.75 11.66 -26.11
C CYS A 452 -1.20 11.68 -27.57
N ALA A 453 -2.18 12.51 -27.90
CA ALA A 453 -2.59 12.75 -29.28
C ALA A 453 -1.48 13.54 -30.01
N ARG A 454 -1.11 13.15 -31.22
CA ARG A 454 -0.22 13.95 -32.07
C ARG A 454 -1.03 15.07 -32.73
N SER A 455 -0.68 16.32 -32.42
CA SER A 455 -1.04 17.46 -33.27
C SER A 455 -0.10 17.49 -34.48
N PRO A 456 -0.60 17.70 -35.71
CA PRO A 456 0.25 17.99 -36.87
C PRO A 456 0.91 19.39 -36.80
N ASP A 457 0.47 20.24 -35.87
CA ASP A 457 1.03 21.56 -35.61
C ASP A 457 1.96 21.53 -34.38
N PRO A 458 3.27 21.82 -34.54
CA PRO A 458 4.27 21.80 -33.45
C PRO A 458 4.06 22.88 -32.37
N LEU A 459 3.13 23.83 -32.57
CA LEU A 459 2.85 24.90 -31.59
C LEU A 459 1.59 24.67 -30.75
N LEU A 460 0.78 23.65 -31.05
CA LEU A 460 -0.43 23.34 -30.27
C LEU A 460 -0.15 22.35 -29.13
N ARG A 461 -0.32 22.80 -27.88
CA ARG A 461 -0.43 21.93 -26.71
C ARG A 461 -1.81 21.25 -26.70
N VAL A 462 -1.85 19.94 -26.90
CA VAL A 462 -3.04 19.12 -26.64
C VAL A 462 -2.92 18.50 -25.24
N PRO A 463 -3.92 18.58 -24.35
CA PRO A 463 -3.85 17.91 -23.06
C PRO A 463 -3.79 16.38 -23.25
N CYS A 464 -2.79 15.73 -22.64
CA CYS A 464 -2.74 14.26 -22.58
C CYS A 464 -3.67 13.79 -21.44
N GLY A 465 -4.67 12.96 -21.75
CA GLY A 465 -5.57 12.37 -20.76
C GLY A 465 -5.31 10.88 -20.54
N ILE A 466 -5.54 10.39 -19.32
CA ILE A 466 -5.55 8.97 -18.99
C ILE A 466 -6.96 8.38 -19.22
N ASN A 467 -7.05 7.31 -20.00
CA ASN A 467 -8.30 6.55 -20.15
C ASN A 467 -8.34 5.42 -19.10
N LEU A 468 -9.16 5.58 -18.06
CA LEU A 468 -9.47 4.55 -17.06
C LEU A 468 -10.58 3.62 -17.58
N TRP A 469 -10.29 2.33 -17.71
CA TRP A 469 -11.25 1.31 -18.13
C TRP A 469 -11.96 0.67 -16.93
N SER A 470 -13.29 0.51 -17.01
CA SER A 470 -14.13 -0.05 -15.94
C SER A 470 -14.05 -1.58 -15.85
N MET A 471 -13.90 -2.13 -14.64
CA MET A 471 -14.21 -3.52 -14.31
C MET A 471 -15.68 -3.66 -13.90
N ARG A 472 -16.40 -4.64 -14.48
CA ARG A 472 -17.69 -5.11 -13.95
C ARG A 472 -17.44 -6.41 -13.20
N PHE A 473 -17.60 -6.39 -11.87
CA PHE A 473 -17.63 -7.60 -11.05
C PHE A 473 -19.06 -8.18 -11.05
N GLN A 474 -19.22 -9.50 -10.91
CA GLN A 474 -20.53 -10.16 -10.86
C GLN A 474 -20.82 -10.60 -9.43
N LYS A 475 -22.01 -10.25 -8.92
CA LYS A 475 -22.41 -10.44 -7.51
C LYS A 475 -22.51 -11.94 -7.20
N LEU A 476 -21.67 -12.44 -6.30
CA LEU A 476 -21.75 -13.80 -5.76
C LEU A 476 -21.59 -13.70 -4.25
N GLY A 477 -22.68 -13.97 -3.52
CA GLY A 477 -22.80 -13.67 -2.09
C GLY A 477 -21.82 -14.46 -1.21
N PHE A 478 -21.11 -13.76 -0.33
CA PHE A 478 -20.33 -14.33 0.76
C PHE A 478 -20.37 -13.42 2.00
N GLU A 479 -20.43 -14.06 3.16
CA GLU A 479 -20.29 -13.49 4.49
C GLU A 479 -18.84 -13.69 4.96
N ARG A 480 -17.96 -12.70 4.73
CA ARG A 480 -16.75 -12.35 5.50
C ARG A 480 -15.96 -11.28 4.72
N HIS A 481 -15.37 -10.33 5.44
CA HIS A 481 -14.69 -9.15 4.92
C HIS A 481 -13.48 -9.51 4.04
N HIS A 482 -13.58 -9.27 2.73
CA HIS A 482 -12.49 -9.50 1.78
C HIS A 482 -12.18 -8.20 1.03
N TYR A 483 -10.94 -7.71 1.18
CA TYR A 483 -10.41 -6.56 0.46
C TYR A 483 -9.91 -7.00 -0.93
N VAL A 484 -10.26 -6.26 -1.98
CA VAL A 484 -9.82 -6.51 -3.37
C VAL A 484 -8.52 -5.73 -3.63
N GLN A 485 -7.45 -6.43 -3.99
CA GLN A 485 -6.21 -5.79 -4.46
C GLN A 485 -6.26 -5.57 -5.99
N ILE A 486 -6.13 -4.32 -6.42
CA ILE A 486 -6.02 -3.96 -7.83
C ILE A 486 -4.62 -3.41 -8.06
N ILE A 487 -3.82 -4.10 -8.90
CA ILE A 487 -2.46 -3.70 -9.23
C ILE A 487 -2.51 -2.94 -10.55
N PHE A 488 -2.13 -1.66 -10.56
CA PHE A 488 -2.04 -0.84 -11.78
C PHE A 488 -0.58 -0.72 -12.26
N PHE A 489 -0.32 -0.83 -13.56
CA PHE A 489 0.98 -0.71 -14.22
C PHE A 489 0.98 0.48 -15.16
N PHE A 490 1.91 1.41 -15.03
CA PHE A 490 2.05 2.49 -16.01
C PHE A 490 3.11 2.14 -17.06
N ARG A 491 2.76 2.21 -18.34
CA ARG A 491 3.73 2.17 -19.44
C ARG A 491 3.95 3.59 -19.96
N ALA A 492 5.09 4.20 -19.63
CA ALA A 492 5.57 5.38 -20.34
C ALA A 492 6.24 4.94 -21.65
N LEU A 493 5.54 5.06 -22.77
CA LEU A 493 6.17 5.02 -24.10
C LEU A 493 6.79 6.40 -24.37
N GLN A 494 8.09 6.54 -24.11
CA GLN A 494 8.85 7.66 -24.64
C GLN A 494 9.38 7.22 -26.02
N ASP A 495 8.77 7.76 -27.07
CA ASP A 495 9.27 7.62 -28.45
C ASP A 495 10.72 8.10 -28.50
N ARG A 496 11.56 7.36 -29.24
CA ARG A 496 13.00 7.58 -29.35
C ARG A 496 13.31 9.04 -29.70
N GLY A 497 14.14 9.70 -28.88
CA GLY A 497 14.96 10.83 -29.34
C GLY A 497 14.48 12.25 -29.03
N ALA A 498 13.69 12.50 -27.99
CA ALA A 498 13.40 13.86 -27.54
C ALA A 498 13.58 14.03 -26.03
N VAL A 499 14.61 14.80 -25.65
CA VAL A 499 14.76 15.37 -24.31
C VAL A 499 13.70 16.46 -24.19
N PHE A 500 12.57 16.15 -23.56
CA PHE A 500 11.57 17.17 -23.20
C PHE A 500 11.89 17.68 -21.80
N PRO A 501 12.19 18.98 -21.63
CA PRO A 501 12.22 19.60 -20.31
C PRO A 501 10.77 19.71 -19.83
N ALA A 502 10.30 18.71 -19.11
CA ALA A 502 9.11 18.91 -18.28
C ALA A 502 9.49 19.96 -17.24
N GLN A 503 8.87 21.14 -17.30
CA GLN A 503 8.89 22.08 -16.19
C GLN A 503 8.22 21.39 -14.99
N ARG A 504 9.02 20.69 -14.20
CA ARG A 504 8.62 20.08 -12.94
C ARG A 504 8.41 21.22 -11.95
N LYS A 505 7.18 21.39 -11.46
CA LYS A 505 6.95 22.23 -10.28
C LYS A 505 7.53 21.48 -9.09
N LEU A 506 8.59 22.04 -8.51
CA LEU A 506 9.16 21.60 -7.24
C LEU A 506 8.08 21.84 -6.17
N HIS A 507 7.55 20.78 -5.60
CA HIS A 507 6.71 20.87 -4.41
C HIS A 507 7.64 20.80 -3.20
N ASN A 508 7.89 21.94 -2.57
CA ASN A 508 8.69 22.04 -1.35
C ASN A 508 7.79 21.68 -0.17
N VAL A 509 8.12 20.61 0.55
CA VAL A 509 7.67 20.46 1.93
C VAL A 509 8.70 21.17 2.79
N VAL A 510 8.38 22.38 3.24
CA VAL A 510 9.23 23.15 4.16
C VAL A 510 8.82 22.78 5.58
N PHE A 511 9.70 22.07 6.29
CA PHE A 511 9.59 21.96 7.74
C PHE A 511 10.12 23.28 8.31
N ASN A 512 9.23 24.21 8.65
CA ASN A 512 9.64 25.48 9.24
C ASN A 512 10.19 25.24 10.64
N GLY A 513 11.51 25.46 10.82
CA GLY A 513 12.12 25.68 12.11
C GLY A 513 11.94 27.14 12.51
N GLY A 514 11.20 27.38 13.58
CA GLY A 514 11.10 28.65 14.30
C GLY A 514 11.43 28.44 15.76
#